data_AF-A0A947AKT5-F1
#
_entry.id   AF-A0A947AKT5-F1
#
_cell.length_a   1.000
_cell.length_b   1.000
_cell.length_c   1.000
_cell.angle_alpha   90.00
_cell.angle_beta   90.00
_cell.angle_gamma   90.00
#
_symmetry.space_group_name_H-M   'P 1'
#
loop_
_entity.id
_entity.type
_entity.pdbx_description
1 polymer ?
#
loop_
_entity_poly.entity_id
_entity_poly.type
_entity_poly.pdbx_seq_one_letter_code
_entity_poly.pdbx_strand_id
1 'polypeptide(L)' 'SSTAAAAVAYKLGLCGSAITVHMPGGELEIQLSPDFTATMTGEVTKVCEGTIAKEMFTTRL' A
#
# COMPACT_ATOMS: atom_id res chain seq x y z
N SER A 1 -2.15 6.54 -1.21
CA SER A 1 -3.39 7.33 -1.06
C SER A 1 -4.44 6.61 -0.21
N SER A 2 -4.50 5.27 -0.26
CA SER A 2 -5.51 4.44 0.41
C SER A 2 -5.63 4.64 1.93
N THR A 3 -4.51 4.72 2.64
CA THR A 3 -4.49 4.96 4.10
C THR A 3 -5.03 6.33 4.51
N ALA A 4 -4.79 7.37 3.71
CA ALA A 4 -5.30 8.71 3.98
C ALA A 4 -6.83 8.77 3.82
N ALA A 5 -7.36 8.16 2.75
CA ALA A 5 -8.80 8.07 2.52
C ALA A 5 -9.50 7.30 3.65
N ALA A 6 -8.94 6.16 4.05
CA ALA A 6 -9.42 5.37 5.18
C ALA A 6 -9.43 6.16 6.50
N ALA A 7 -8.35 6.88 6.81
CA ALA A 7 -8.25 7.70 8.01
C ALA A 7 -9.29 8.83 8.05
N VAL A 8 -9.56 9.48 6.91
CA VAL A 8 -10.59 10.52 6.82
C VAL A 8 -12.00 9.94 7.00
N ALA A 9 -12.31 8.83 6.34
CA ALA A 9 -13.61 8.16 6.48
C ALA A 9 -13.87 7.72 7.93
N TYR A 10 -12.85 7.16 8.60
CA TYR A 10 -12.91 6.79 10.02
C TYR A 10 -13.12 8.02 10.91
N LYS A 11 -12.35 9.11 10.70
CA LYS A 11 -12.46 10.33 11.50
C LYS A 11 -13.81 11.03 11.36
N LEU A 12 -14.45 10.92 10.18
CA LEU A 12 -15.79 11.45 9.93
C LEU A 12 -16.91 10.52 10.43
N GLY A 13 -16.59 9.36 11.02
CA GLY A 13 -17.56 8.39 11.50
C GLY A 13 -18.33 7.68 10.38
N LEU A 14 -17.78 7.69 9.16
CA LEU A 14 -18.42 7.10 7.97
C LEU A 14 -18.15 5.60 7.84
N CYS A 15 -17.13 5.09 8.54
CA CYS A 15 -16.79 3.67 8.58
C CYS A 15 -16.12 3.30 9.92
N GLY A 16 -16.06 1.99 10.20
CA GLY A 16 -15.30 1.46 11.34
C GLY A 16 -13.79 1.50 11.12
N SER A 17 -13.04 0.99 12.10
CA SER A 17 -11.58 0.92 12.08
C SER A 17 -11.00 -0.15 11.16
N ALA A 18 -11.80 -1.14 10.77
CA ALA A 18 -11.47 -2.14 9.75
C ALA A 18 -12.05 -1.71 8.41
N ILE A 19 -11.18 -1.42 7.44
CA ILE A 19 -11.56 -0.74 6.20
C ILE A 19 -10.96 -1.50 5.01
N THR A 20 -11.82 -1.92 4.08
CA THR A 20 -11.37 -2.42 2.77
C THR A 20 -11.43 -1.30 1.75
N VAL A 21 -10.30 -0.99 1.13
CA VAL A 21 -10.19 0.02 0.07
C VAL A 21 -10.12 -0.69 -1.29
N HIS A 22 -11.16 -0.52 -2.10
CA HIS A 22 -11.19 -1.05 -3.47
C HIS A 22 -10.52 -0.07 -4.43
N MET A 23 -9.58 -0.58 -5.23
CA MET A 23 -8.88 0.18 -6.26
C MET A 23 -8.85 -0.63 -7.57
N PRO A 24 -8.59 0.00 -8.72
CA PRO A 24 -8.48 -0.73 -9.99
C PRO A 24 -7.43 -1.85 -9.99
N GLY A 25 -6.40 -1.73 -9.15
CA GLY A 25 -5.31 -2.71 -9.02
C GLY A 25 -5.50 -3.75 -7.92
N GLY A 26 -6.68 -3.83 -7.29
CA GLY A 26 -6.97 -4.80 -6.23
C GLY A 26 -7.54 -4.15 -4.96
N GLU A 27 -7.57 -4.94 -3.90
CA GLU A 27 -8.09 -4.54 -2.59
C GLU A 27 -6.98 -4.39 -1.57
N LEU A 28 -7.15 -3.43 -0.66
CA LEU A 28 -6.27 -3.24 0.49
C LEU A 28 -7.10 -3.27 1.77
N GLU A 29 -6.66 -4.05 2.73
CA GLU A 29 -7.19 -4.04 4.08
C GLU A 29 -6.42 -3.03 4.92
N ILE A 30 -7.14 -2.17 5.63
CA ILE A 30 -6.56 -1.13 6.48
C ILE A 30 -7.18 -1.25 7.87
N GLN A 31 -6.32 -1.39 8.86
CA GLN A 31 -6.67 -1.37 10.26
C GLN A 31 -6.18 -0.08 10.90
N LEU A 32 -7.12 0.73 11.38
CA LEU A 32 -6.86 2.02 12.04
C LEU A 32 -7.06 1.90 13.55
N SER A 33 -6.02 2.22 14.31
CA SER A 33 -6.11 2.34 15.76
C SER A 33 -6.67 3.71 16.18
N PRO A 34 -7.13 3.86 17.44
CA PRO A 34 -7.65 5.14 17.94
C PRO A 34 -6.63 6.29 17.94
N ASP A 35 -5.34 5.98 18.02
CA ASP A 35 -4.21 6.93 17.90
C ASP A 35 -3.82 7.23 16.43
N PHE A 36 -4.63 6.78 15.47
CA PHE A 36 -4.40 6.92 14.02
C PHE A 36 -3.17 6.19 13.47
N THR A 37 -2.65 5.20 14.20
CA THR A 37 -1.69 4.24 13.63
C THR A 37 -2.43 3.32 12.67
N ALA A 38 -1.87 3.11 11.47
CA ALA A 38 -2.51 2.32 10.43
C ALA A 38 -1.65 1.11 10.03
N THR A 39 -2.25 -0.07 10.03
CA THR A 39 -1.69 -1.27 9.40
C THR A 39 -2.37 -1.47 8.06
N MET A 40 -1.59 -1.65 7.00
CA MET A 40 -2.10 -1.88 5.65
C MET A 40 -1.63 -3.24 5.15
N THR A 41 -2.58 -4.07 4.76
CA THR A 41 -2.35 -5.41 4.20
C THR A 41 -2.86 -5.45 2.78
N GLY A 42 -2.04 -5.99 1.88
CA GLY A 42 -2.37 -6.12 0.47
C GLY A 42 -1.61 -7.28 -0.15
N GLU A 43 -2.13 -7.77 -1.26
CA GLU A 43 -1.46 -8.80 -2.03
C GLU A 43 -0.16 -8.29 -2.64
N VAL A 44 0.85 -9.16 -2.69
CA VAL A 44 2.14 -8.90 -3.33
C VAL A 44 2.43 -10.00 -4.32
N THR A 45 2.83 -9.62 -5.53
CA THR A 45 3.15 -10.59 -6.60
C THR A 45 4.57 -10.37 -7.08
N LYS A 46 5.38 -11.43 -7.05
CA LYS A 46 6.72 -11.42 -7.64
C LYS A 46 6.59 -11.36 -9.16
N VAL A 47 7.21 -10.35 -9.77
CA VAL A 47 7.19 -10.18 -11.23
C VAL A 47 8.27 -11.03 -11.91
N CYS A 48 9.52 -10.92 -11.46
CA CYS A 48 10.63 -11.70 -12.01
C CYS A 48 11.77 -11.86 -11.00
N GLU A 49 12.73 -12.71 -11.32
CA GLU A 49 14.05 -12.78 -10.69
C GLU A 49 15.14 -12.84 -11.75
N GLY A 50 16.33 -12.34 -11.44
CA GLY A 50 17.45 -12.39 -12.38
C GLY A 50 18.74 -11.79 -11.82
N THR A 51 19.83 -12.03 -12.55
CA THR A 51 21.16 -11.47 -12.26
C THR A 51 21.50 -10.46 -13.34
N ILE A 52 21.91 -9.26 -12.93
CA ILE A 52 22.31 -8.19 -13.85
C ILE A 52 23.82 -7.95 -13.70
N ALA A 53 24.55 -7.95 -14.82
CA ALA A 53 25.97 -7.60 -14.84
C ALA A 53 26.16 -6.13 -14.45
N LYS A 54 27.16 -5.83 -13.63
CA LYS A 54 27.33 -4.48 -13.04
C LYS A 54 27.61 -3.40 -14.08
N GLU A 55 28.22 -3.78 -15.19
CA GLU A 55 28.52 -2.93 -16.34
C GLU A 55 27.25 -2.37 -16.98
N MET A 56 26.09 -3.03 -16.85
CA MET A 56 24.81 -2.57 -17.38
C MET A 56 24.39 -1.21 -16.81
N PHE A 57 24.80 -0.89 -15.58
CA PHE A 57 24.49 0.39 -14.91
C PHE A 57 25.63 1.40 -15.02
N THR A 58 26.73 1.06 -15.69
CA THR A 58 27.92 1.93 -15.78
C THR A 58 28.00 2.58 -17.16
N THR A 59 27.55 3.83 -17.27
CA THR A 59 27.80 4.64 -18.47
C THR A 59 29.16 5.30 -18.34
N ARG A 60 30.09 5.00 -19.27
CA ARG A 60 31.26 5.87 -19.50
C ARG A 60 30.86 6.90 -20.56
N LEU A 61 30.76 8.17 -20.15
CA LEU A 61 30.89 9.31 -21.07
C LEU A 61 32.35 9.43 -21.50
#